data_AF-A0A212CAN1-F1
#
_entry.id   AF-A0A212CAN1-F1
#
_cell.length_a   1.000
_cell.length_b   1.000
_cell.length_c   1.000
_cell.angle_alpha   90.00
_cell.angle_beta   90.00
_cell.angle_gamma   90.00
#
_symmetry.space_group_name_H-M   'P 1'
#
loop_
_entity.id
_entity.type
_entity.pdbx_description
1 polymer ?
#
loop_
_entity_poly.entity_id
_entity_poly.type
_entity_poly.pdbx_seq_one_letter_code
_entity_poly.pdbx_strand_id
1 'polypeptide(L)'
;MGAGRWGNPLLLLAALVLVLGRHQQWPGFQDSESPKNVNATLAFLLENYNNNSNDSYLFGVDRLLRSQVQDERETGKKPPVAAAVEQVQSKDWASHIPGGDQGALGILQQLTTGVEYLITVKLSRTKCKRNSTKKRSCPIQTKKNLKKSFICDFLVYTLPWMNHYQLWNNSCLDE
;
A
#
# COMPACT_ATOMS: atom_id res chain seq x y z
N MET A 1 -63.24 -10.17 10.35
CA MET A 1 -62.31 -9.13 9.85
C MET A 1 -61.00 -9.27 10.60
N GLY A 2 -59.95 -9.74 9.95
CA GLY A 2 -58.62 -9.86 10.55
C GLY A 2 -57.59 -9.70 9.44
N ALA A 3 -57.24 -8.46 9.13
CA ALA A 3 -56.21 -8.16 8.15
C ALA A 3 -54.84 -8.52 8.76
N GLY A 4 -54.23 -9.59 8.25
CA GLY A 4 -52.87 -9.97 8.59
C GLY A 4 -51.90 -8.85 8.22
N ARG A 5 -51.04 -8.45 9.17
CA ARG A 5 -49.97 -7.47 8.96
C ARG A 5 -48.98 -8.03 7.93
N TRP A 6 -49.10 -7.59 6.68
CA TRP A 6 -48.10 -7.86 5.65
C TRP A 6 -46.81 -7.16 6.06
N GLY A 7 -45.78 -7.94 6.41
CA GLY A 7 -44.47 -7.41 6.73
C GLY A 7 -43.96 -6.54 5.58
N ASN A 8 -43.45 -5.35 5.92
CA ASN A 8 -42.97 -4.39 4.94
C ASN A 8 -41.80 -5.01 4.13
N PRO A 9 -41.92 -5.19 2.81
CA PRO A 9 -40.89 -5.83 1.98
C PRO A 9 -39.54 -5.08 2.03
N LEU A 10 -39.54 -3.78 2.36
CA LEU A 10 -38.30 -3.03 2.61
C LEU A 10 -37.49 -3.58 3.79
N LEU A 11 -38.15 -4.07 4.84
CA LEU A 11 -37.47 -4.62 6.02
C LEU A 11 -36.82 -5.97 5.70
N LEU A 12 -37.45 -6.77 4.81
CA LEU A 12 -36.89 -8.03 4.33
C LEU A 12 -35.69 -7.80 3.43
N LEU A 13 -35.73 -6.80 2.54
CA LEU A 13 -34.58 -6.40 1.72
C LEU A 13 -33.43 -5.85 2.58
N ALA A 14 -33.72 -5.01 3.58
CA ALA A 14 -32.71 -4.53 4.52
C ALA A 14 -32.06 -5.69 5.31
N ALA A 15 -32.86 -6.66 5.76
CA ALA A 15 -32.34 -7.87 6.40
C ALA A 15 -31.50 -8.72 5.44
N LEU A 16 -31.90 -8.85 4.16
CA LEU A 16 -31.12 -9.57 3.15
C LEU A 16 -29.79 -8.89 2.85
N VAL A 17 -29.76 -7.55 2.78
CA VAL A 17 -28.53 -6.75 2.59
C VAL A 17 -27.62 -6.85 3.82
N LEU A 18 -28.16 -6.89 5.03
CA LEU A 18 -27.38 -7.10 6.26
C LEU A 18 -26.85 -8.54 6.38
N VAL A 19 -27.61 -9.55 5.92
CA VAL A 19 -27.20 -10.96 5.94
C VAL A 19 -26.19 -11.26 4.82
N LEU A 20 -26.40 -10.73 3.61
CA LEU A 20 -25.46 -10.86 2.48
C LEU A 20 -24.22 -9.95 2.64
N GLY A 21 -24.37 -8.80 3.28
CA GLY A 21 -23.26 -7.87 3.58
C GLY A 21 -22.34 -8.34 4.71
N ARG A 22 -22.82 -9.24 5.59
CA ARG A 22 -22.01 -9.81 6.68
C ARG A 22 -20.93 -10.80 6.21
N HIS A 23 -20.96 -11.26 4.96
CA HIS A 23 -19.98 -12.26 4.48
C HIS A 23 -18.76 -11.68 3.75
N GLN A 24 -18.71 -10.38 3.50
CA GLN A 24 -17.61 -9.74 2.77
C GLN A 24 -16.83 -8.75 3.65
N GLN A 25 -16.68 -9.00 4.97
CA GLN A 25 -15.77 -8.19 5.79
C GLN A 25 -14.35 -8.28 5.21
N TRP A 26 -13.84 -7.15 4.75
CA TRP A 26 -12.50 -7.01 4.22
C TRP A 26 -11.53 -6.96 5.41
N PRO A 27 -10.52 -7.85 5.49
CA PRO A 27 -9.58 -7.84 6.62
C PRO A 27 -8.69 -6.59 6.61
N GLY A 28 -8.59 -5.90 5.46
CA GLY A 28 -7.77 -4.69 5.31
C GLY A 28 -6.27 -5.00 5.28
N PHE A 29 -5.47 -3.96 5.46
CA PHE A 29 -4.02 -4.06 5.60
C PHE A 29 -3.65 -4.81 6.89
N GLN A 30 -2.93 -5.91 6.75
CA GLN A 30 -2.40 -6.69 7.88
C GLN A 30 -0.95 -6.31 8.17
N ASP A 31 -0.49 -6.51 9.40
CA ASP A 31 0.90 -6.18 9.74
C ASP A 31 1.87 -7.09 8.98
N SER A 32 2.96 -6.51 8.48
CA SER A 32 3.94 -7.24 7.67
C SER A 32 4.88 -8.05 8.54
N GLU A 33 4.88 -9.37 8.38
CA GLU A 33 5.81 -10.27 9.06
C GLU A 33 7.18 -10.38 8.36
N SER A 34 7.35 -9.82 7.16
CA SER A 34 8.55 -10.02 6.32
C SER A 34 9.50 -8.81 6.29
N PRO A 35 10.59 -8.81 7.09
CA PRO A 35 11.52 -7.69 7.16
C PRO A 35 12.36 -7.48 5.89
N LYS A 36 12.56 -8.51 5.06
CA LYS A 36 13.42 -8.43 3.85
C LYS A 36 12.84 -7.48 2.79
N ASN A 37 11.53 -7.53 2.58
CA ASN A 37 10.86 -6.68 1.58
C ASN A 37 10.69 -5.25 2.10
N VAL A 38 10.44 -5.09 3.40
CA VAL A 38 10.28 -3.77 4.02
C VAL A 38 11.55 -2.94 3.89
N ASN A 39 12.74 -3.51 4.05
CA ASN A 39 14.00 -2.77 3.91
C ASN A 39 14.21 -2.17 2.51
N ALA A 40 13.88 -2.92 1.45
CA ALA A 40 14.00 -2.41 0.08
C ALA A 40 12.98 -1.31 -0.19
N THR A 41 11.74 -1.48 0.28
CA THR A 41 10.70 -0.44 0.21
C THR A 41 11.11 0.83 0.95
N LEU A 42 11.70 0.71 2.15
CA LEU A 42 12.20 1.86 2.91
C LEU A 42 13.31 2.61 2.16
N ALA A 43 14.20 1.90 1.47
CA ALA A 43 15.24 2.51 0.66
C ALA A 43 14.64 3.32 -0.51
N PHE A 44 13.69 2.73 -1.23
CA PHE A 44 12.93 3.41 -2.29
C PHE A 44 12.21 4.67 -1.76
N LEU A 45 11.51 4.56 -0.63
CA LEU A 45 10.80 5.67 -0.01
C LEU A 45 11.74 6.81 0.37
N LEU A 46 12.88 6.47 0.96
CA LEU A 46 13.86 7.45 1.39
C LEU A 46 14.48 8.19 0.19
N GLU A 47 14.76 7.47 -0.90
CA GLU A 47 15.25 8.05 -2.14
C GLU A 47 14.20 8.98 -2.76
N ASN A 48 12.97 8.52 -2.92
CA ASN A 48 11.87 9.31 -3.47
C ASN A 48 11.65 10.61 -2.65
N TYR A 49 11.60 10.51 -1.33
CA TYR A 49 11.46 11.68 -0.46
C TYR A 49 12.64 12.65 -0.61
N ASN A 50 13.88 12.14 -0.60
CA ASN A 50 15.07 12.99 -0.72
C ASN A 50 15.20 13.62 -2.11
N ASN A 51 14.71 12.99 -3.18
CA ASN A 51 14.71 13.56 -4.52
C ASN A 51 13.69 14.70 -4.66
N ASN A 52 12.54 14.59 -3.97
CA ASN A 52 11.47 15.58 -4.04
C ASN A 52 11.56 16.67 -2.96
N SER A 53 12.39 16.47 -1.93
CA SER A 53 12.59 17.44 -0.87
C SER A 53 13.43 18.63 -1.34
N ASN A 54 13.14 19.82 -0.82
CA ASN A 54 13.94 21.03 -1.05
C ASN A 54 14.99 21.30 0.04
N ASP A 55 15.18 20.37 0.98
CA ASP A 55 16.12 20.54 2.10
C ASP A 55 17.59 20.40 1.64
N SER A 56 18.48 21.17 2.27
CA SER A 56 19.92 21.11 2.00
C SER A 56 20.58 19.84 2.56
N TYR A 57 19.91 19.14 3.48
CA TYR A 57 20.36 17.92 4.10
C TYR A 57 19.51 16.73 3.66
N LEU A 58 20.12 15.55 3.67
CA LEU A 58 19.40 14.31 3.43
C LEU A 58 18.62 13.91 4.69
N PHE A 59 17.45 13.34 4.48
CA PHE A 59 16.66 12.68 5.52
C PHE A 59 17.06 11.21 5.61
N GLY A 60 16.88 10.63 6.79
CA GLY A 60 17.06 9.22 7.11
C GLY A 60 15.86 8.69 7.87
N VAL A 61 15.66 7.38 7.86
CA VAL A 61 14.66 6.70 8.69
C VAL A 61 15.18 6.68 10.13
N ASP A 62 14.53 7.43 11.02
CA ASP A 62 14.82 7.41 12.46
C ASP A 62 14.10 6.24 13.14
N ARG A 63 12.85 5.98 12.72
CA ARG A 63 12.06 4.87 13.24
C ARG A 63 11.01 4.40 12.23
N LEU A 64 10.87 3.09 12.09
CA LEU A 64 9.69 2.48 11.48
C LEU A 64 8.59 2.41 12.55
N LEU A 65 7.48 3.08 12.32
CA LEU A 65 6.35 3.11 13.27
C LEU A 65 5.33 2.04 12.94
N ARG A 66 5.05 1.82 11.64
CA ARG A 66 4.11 0.81 11.16
C ARG A 66 4.51 0.31 9.78
N SER A 67 4.37 -0.99 9.55
CA SER A 67 4.49 -1.61 8.23
C SER A 67 3.35 -2.59 8.05
N GLN A 68 2.38 -2.22 7.23
CA GLN A 68 1.29 -3.11 6.86
C GLN A 68 1.41 -3.51 5.41
N VAL A 69 1.07 -4.75 5.12
CA VAL A 69 1.09 -5.33 3.80
C VAL A 69 -0.31 -5.79 3.42
N GLN A 70 -0.60 -5.65 2.14
CA GLN A 70 -1.74 -6.28 1.53
C GLN A 70 -1.22 -7.08 0.34
N ASP A 71 -1.12 -8.39 0.52
CA ASP A 71 -0.89 -9.33 -0.59
C ASP A 71 -2.26 -9.76 -1.12
N GLU A 72 -2.51 -9.49 -2.40
CA GLU A 72 -3.74 -9.93 -3.07
C GLU A 72 -3.85 -11.47 -3.06
N ARG A 73 -2.73 -12.21 -2.90
CA ARG A 73 -2.69 -13.67 -2.84
C ARG A 73 -3.16 -14.27 -1.51
N GLU A 74 -2.94 -13.57 -0.39
CA GLU A 74 -3.32 -14.10 0.95
C GLU A 74 -4.74 -13.73 1.35
N THR A 75 -5.24 -12.59 0.88
CA THR A 75 -6.57 -12.10 1.27
C THR A 75 -7.70 -12.68 0.41
N GLY A 76 -7.37 -13.28 -0.75
CA GLY A 76 -8.34 -13.82 -1.71
C GLY A 76 -9.39 -12.79 -2.18
N LYS A 77 -9.17 -11.52 -1.88
CA LYS A 77 -10.07 -10.41 -2.12
C LYS A 77 -9.25 -9.28 -2.71
N LYS A 78 -9.77 -8.67 -3.77
CA LYS A 78 -9.17 -7.50 -4.42
C LYS A 78 -9.62 -6.18 -3.82
N PRO A 79 -8.71 -5.27 -3.37
CA PRO A 79 -9.14 -4.05 -2.69
C PRO A 79 -10.01 -3.22 -3.63
N PRO A 80 -10.93 -2.41 -3.10
CA PRO A 80 -11.82 -1.61 -3.93
C PRO A 80 -11.07 -0.77 -4.98
N VAL A 81 -9.86 -0.30 -4.64
CA VAL A 81 -9.00 0.47 -5.54
C VAL A 81 -8.39 -0.40 -6.66
N ALA A 82 -7.82 -1.56 -6.35
CA ALA A 82 -7.25 -2.43 -7.38
C ALA A 82 -8.33 -3.14 -8.22
N ALA A 83 -9.54 -3.33 -7.67
CA ALA A 83 -10.71 -3.76 -8.41
C ALA A 83 -11.16 -2.68 -9.40
N ALA A 84 -11.16 -1.40 -9.00
CA ALA A 84 -11.43 -0.30 -9.91
C ALA A 84 -10.36 -0.18 -11.02
N VAL A 85 -9.08 -0.39 -10.70
CA VAL A 85 -7.98 -0.33 -11.68
C VAL A 85 -8.01 -1.50 -12.66
N GLU A 86 -8.31 -2.72 -12.20
CA GLU A 86 -8.43 -3.88 -13.10
C GLU A 86 -9.68 -3.82 -13.98
N GLN A 87 -10.79 -3.23 -13.54
CA GLN A 87 -11.93 -2.96 -14.43
C GLN A 87 -11.54 -2.05 -15.61
N VAL A 88 -10.51 -1.22 -15.43
CA VAL A 88 -9.95 -0.35 -16.49
C VAL A 88 -8.98 -1.11 -17.40
N GLN A 89 -8.09 -1.96 -16.87
CA GLN A 89 -7.11 -2.71 -17.67
C GLN A 89 -7.62 -4.03 -18.28
N SER A 90 -8.63 -4.67 -17.68
CA SER A 90 -9.12 -6.00 -18.07
C SER A 90 -9.80 -6.05 -19.44
N LYS A 91 -10.34 -4.94 -19.94
CA LYS A 91 -11.03 -4.91 -21.24
C LYS A 91 -10.09 -5.03 -22.43
N ASP A 92 -8.81 -4.71 -22.25
CA ASP A 92 -7.85 -4.66 -23.36
C ASP A 92 -7.06 -5.97 -23.54
N TRP A 93 -6.79 -6.73 -22.47
CA TRP A 93 -5.95 -7.95 -22.57
C TRP A 93 -6.73 -9.26 -22.77
N ALA A 94 -7.97 -9.34 -22.29
CA ALA A 94 -8.78 -10.57 -22.34
C ALA A 94 -9.19 -10.98 -23.77
N SER A 95 -9.16 -10.04 -24.71
CA SER A 95 -9.50 -10.21 -26.13
C SER A 95 -8.48 -11.05 -26.91
N HIS A 96 -7.28 -11.29 -26.35
CA HIS A 96 -6.15 -11.90 -27.05
C HIS A 96 -5.78 -13.32 -26.59
N ILE A 97 -6.45 -13.90 -25.58
CA ILE A 97 -6.17 -15.28 -25.15
C ILE A 97 -7.08 -16.26 -25.91
N PRO A 98 -6.54 -17.12 -26.80
CA PRO A 98 -7.32 -18.15 -27.45
C PRO A 98 -7.57 -19.30 -26.47
N GLY A 99 -8.84 -19.60 -26.21
CA GLY A 99 -9.28 -20.91 -25.71
C GLY A 99 -8.88 -21.27 -24.27
N GLY A 100 -9.68 -20.81 -23.30
CA GLY A 100 -10.23 -21.67 -22.25
C GLY A 100 -9.30 -22.40 -21.26
N ASP A 101 -8.02 -22.07 -21.13
CA ASP A 101 -7.16 -22.67 -20.09
C ASP A 101 -7.15 -21.83 -18.80
N GLN A 102 -8.10 -22.11 -17.90
CA GLN A 102 -8.23 -21.42 -16.62
C GLN A 102 -7.00 -21.62 -15.69
N GLY A 103 -6.23 -22.70 -15.90
CA GLY A 103 -5.00 -22.96 -15.13
C GLY A 103 -3.87 -22.01 -15.50
N ALA A 104 -3.67 -21.76 -16.79
CA ALA A 104 -2.72 -20.77 -17.28
C ALA A 104 -3.11 -19.35 -16.85
N LEU A 105 -4.41 -19.05 -16.86
CA LEU A 105 -4.94 -17.78 -16.38
C LEU A 105 -4.65 -17.55 -14.88
N GLY A 106 -4.85 -18.57 -14.04
CA GLY A 106 -4.54 -18.49 -12.61
C GLY A 106 -3.05 -18.27 -12.32
N ILE A 107 -2.16 -18.92 -13.09
CA ILE A 107 -0.70 -18.73 -12.97
C ILE A 107 -0.28 -17.32 -13.43
N LEU A 108 -0.82 -16.85 -14.56
CA LEU A 108 -0.61 -15.47 -15.04
C LEU A 108 -1.11 -14.45 -14.03
N GLN A 109 -2.32 -14.64 -13.49
CA GLN A 109 -2.87 -13.78 -12.45
C GLN A 109 -1.96 -13.71 -11.22
N GLN A 110 -1.52 -14.87 -10.71
CA GLN A 110 -0.58 -14.94 -9.58
C GLN A 110 0.78 -14.27 -9.86
N LEU A 111 1.21 -14.21 -11.12
CA LEU A 111 2.43 -13.51 -11.55
C LEU A 111 2.21 -12.01 -11.82
N THR A 112 0.97 -11.54 -11.89
CA THR A 112 0.62 -10.15 -12.24
C THR A 112 0.18 -9.29 -11.04
N THR A 113 -0.25 -9.90 -9.94
CA THR A 113 -0.75 -9.18 -8.75
C THR A 113 0.41 -8.77 -7.85
N GLY A 114 0.74 -7.48 -7.82
CA GLY A 114 1.78 -6.95 -6.94
C GLY A 114 1.40 -6.89 -5.47
N VAL A 115 2.33 -6.35 -4.68
CA VAL A 115 2.17 -6.20 -3.22
C VAL A 115 2.00 -4.72 -2.89
N GLU A 116 1.00 -4.41 -2.08
CA GLU A 116 0.77 -3.06 -1.56
C GLU A 116 1.28 -2.96 -0.12
N TYR A 117 1.99 -1.88 0.19
CA TYR A 117 2.49 -1.57 1.52
C TYR A 117 1.96 -0.22 2.00
N LEU A 118 1.41 -0.20 3.21
CA LEU A 118 1.13 1.02 3.97
C LEU A 118 2.18 1.15 5.07
N ILE A 119 3.08 2.11 4.91
CA ILE A 119 4.25 2.29 5.77
C ILE A 119 4.18 3.65 6.46
N THR A 120 4.21 3.63 7.79
CA THR A 120 4.35 4.84 8.61
C THR A 120 5.76 4.88 9.18
N VAL A 121 6.52 5.92 8.83
CA VAL A 121 7.92 6.10 9.27
C VAL A 121 8.14 7.49 9.83
N LYS A 122 9.02 7.56 10.82
CA LYS A 122 9.62 8.81 11.25
C LYS A 122 10.86 9.09 10.41
N LEU A 123 10.78 10.12 9.57
CA LEU A 123 11.92 10.65 8.83
C LEU A 123 12.56 11.77 9.63
N SER A 124 13.88 11.75 9.77
CA SER A 124 14.61 12.81 10.45
C SER A 124 15.78 13.32 9.62
N ARG A 125 16.03 14.63 9.71
CA ARG A 125 17.16 15.27 9.05
C ARG A 125 18.47 14.65 9.57
N THR A 126 19.36 14.32 8.66
CA THR A 126 20.68 13.77 9.00
C THR A 126 21.76 14.87 9.02
N LYS A 127 22.97 14.49 9.41
CA LYS A 127 24.16 15.37 9.29
C LYS A 127 24.71 15.43 7.85
N CYS A 128 24.21 14.58 6.94
CA CYS A 128 24.66 14.54 5.55
C CYS A 128 24.05 15.65 4.72
N LYS A 129 24.90 16.49 4.12
CA LYS A 129 24.48 17.44 3.08
C LYS A 129 24.24 16.70 1.76
N ARG A 130 23.25 17.15 0.99
CA ARG A 130 22.85 16.53 -0.28
C ARG A 130 24.01 16.35 -1.27
N ASN A 131 24.88 17.36 -1.39
CA ASN A 131 25.99 17.38 -2.35
C ASN A 131 27.32 16.83 -1.77
N SER A 132 27.29 16.11 -0.65
CA SER A 132 28.50 15.55 -0.04
C SER A 132 28.93 14.25 -0.74
N THR A 133 30.22 14.13 -1.06
CA THR A 133 30.85 12.97 -1.72
C THR A 133 31.07 11.77 -0.79
N LYS A 134 30.85 11.90 0.53
CA LYS A 134 31.08 10.82 1.50
C LYS A 134 29.75 10.35 2.11
N LYS A 135 29.18 9.25 1.59
CA LYS A 135 27.87 8.68 1.99
C LYS A 135 27.96 7.31 2.68
N ARG A 136 29.03 6.99 3.43
CA ARG A 136 29.13 5.66 4.07
C ARG A 136 28.18 5.47 5.25
N SER A 137 27.85 6.52 5.99
CA SER A 137 26.86 6.50 7.07
C SER A 137 26.35 7.92 7.33
N CYS A 138 25.03 8.08 7.45
CA CYS A 138 24.37 9.38 7.64
C CYS A 138 23.61 9.43 8.97
N PRO A 139 24.27 9.81 10.08
CA PRO A 139 23.64 9.86 11.38
C PRO A 139 22.60 10.97 11.49
N ILE A 140 21.57 10.74 12.32
CA ILE A 140 20.51 11.70 12.60
C ILE A 140 21.09 12.98 13.25
N GLN A 141 20.52 14.12 12.90
CA GLN A 141 20.92 15.43 13.40
C GLN A 141 20.48 15.61 14.86
N THR A 142 21.44 15.93 15.72
CA THR A 142 21.19 16.18 17.16
C THR A 142 21.21 17.67 17.52
N LYS A 143 21.70 18.53 16.62
CA LYS A 143 21.76 19.98 16.85
C LYS A 143 20.36 20.60 16.82
N LYS A 144 19.94 21.27 17.90
CA LYS A 144 18.59 21.84 18.09
C LYS A 144 18.12 22.70 16.90
N ASN A 145 18.96 23.62 16.41
CA ASN A 145 18.62 24.53 15.31
C ASN A 145 18.52 23.86 13.92
N LEU A 146 19.02 22.62 13.81
CA LEU A 146 18.99 21.84 12.57
C LEU A 146 18.13 20.58 12.72
N LYS A 147 17.51 20.36 13.86
CA LYS A 147 16.61 19.22 14.06
C LYS A 147 15.34 19.48 13.24
N LYS A 148 14.97 18.49 12.45
CA LYS A 148 13.71 18.47 11.71
C LYS A 148 13.30 17.02 11.52
N SER A 149 12.06 16.71 11.83
CA SER A 149 11.51 15.37 11.73
C SER A 149 10.06 15.43 11.27
N PHE A 150 9.66 14.38 10.56
CA PHE A 150 8.32 14.20 10.05
C PHE A 150 7.85 12.79 10.34
N ILE A 151 6.56 12.65 10.61
CA ILE A 151 5.88 11.36 10.52
C ILE A 151 5.23 11.31 9.14
N CYS A 152 5.63 10.34 8.34
CA CYS A 152 5.14 10.16 6.99
C CYS A 152 4.42 8.83 6.84
N ASP A 153 3.26 8.87 6.20
CA ASP A 153 2.51 7.73 5.72
C ASP A 153 2.73 7.57 4.22
N PHE A 154 3.11 6.37 3.80
CA PHE A 154 3.38 6.03 2.42
C PHE A 154 2.55 4.83 1.98
N LEU A 155 1.92 4.94 0.82
CA LEU A 155 1.28 3.84 0.12
C LEU A 155 2.13 3.46 -1.10
N VAL A 156 2.71 2.27 -1.08
CA VAL A 156 3.64 1.79 -2.11
C VAL A 156 3.13 0.51 -2.74
N TYR A 157 3.17 0.45 -4.06
CA TYR A 157 2.98 -0.77 -4.82
C TYR A 157 4.33 -1.31 -5.30
N THR A 158 4.54 -2.62 -5.21
CA THR A 158 5.78 -3.25 -5.65
C THR A 158 5.56 -4.61 -6.30
N LEU A 159 6.42 -4.92 -7.27
CA LEU A 159 6.57 -6.27 -7.84
C LEU A 159 7.95 -6.79 -7.40
N PRO A 160 8.05 -7.53 -6.28
CA PRO A 160 9.33 -7.93 -5.71
C PRO A 160 10.23 -8.70 -6.69
N TRP A 161 9.64 -9.52 -7.56
CA TRP A 161 10.36 -10.33 -8.55
C TRP A 161 10.95 -9.53 -9.72
N MET A 162 10.49 -8.30 -9.95
CA MET A 162 11.04 -7.40 -10.99
C MET A 162 11.74 -6.17 -10.40
N ASN A 163 11.89 -6.10 -9.07
CA ASN A 163 12.44 -4.94 -8.37
C ASN A 163 11.74 -3.62 -8.77
N HIS A 164 10.43 -3.69 -9.03
CA HIS A 164 9.63 -2.54 -9.41
C HIS A 164 8.95 -1.94 -8.17
N TYR A 165 9.01 -0.63 -8.03
CA TYR A 165 8.36 0.11 -6.93
C TYR A 165 7.68 1.34 -7.49
N GLN A 166 6.47 1.59 -7.02
CA GLN A 166 5.69 2.77 -7.38
C GLN A 166 5.11 3.38 -6.11
N LEU A 167 5.37 4.66 -5.90
CA LEU A 167 4.72 5.42 -4.84
C LEU A 167 3.34 5.87 -5.35
N TRP A 168 2.28 5.41 -4.70
CA TRP A 168 0.91 5.80 -5.06
C TRP A 168 0.43 7.00 -4.27
N ASN A 169 0.76 7.07 -2.98
CA ASN A 169 0.39 8.19 -2.14
C ASN A 169 1.41 8.40 -1.03
N ASN A 170 1.56 9.65 -0.61
CA ASN A 170 2.36 10.02 0.54
C ASN A 170 1.77 11.23 1.27
N SER A 171 1.79 11.19 2.59
CA SER A 171 1.47 12.32 3.45
C SER A 171 2.54 12.43 4.51
N CYS A 172 2.97 13.66 4.85
CA CYS A 172 3.96 13.91 5.87
C CYS A 172 3.50 15.05 6.76
N LEU A 173 3.60 14.86 8.08
CA LEU A 173 3.29 15.85 9.09
C LEU A 173 4.55 16.14 9.91
N ASP A 174 4.78 17.42 10.23
CA ASP A 174 5.83 17.83 11.16
C ASP A 174 5.57 17.22 12.56
N GLU A 175 6.65 16.81 13.25
CA GLU A 175 6.60 16.37 14.66
C GLU A 175 6.72 17.54 15.65
#